data_AF-A0A4Q5S7T0-F1
#
_entry.id   AF-A0A4Q5S7T0-F1
#
_cell.length_a   1.000
_cell.length_b   1.000
_cell.length_c   1.000
_cell.angle_alpha   90.00
_cell.angle_beta   90.00
_cell.angle_gamma   90.00
#
_symmetry.space_group_name_H-M   'P 1'
#
loop_
_entity.id
_entity.type
_entity.pdbx_description
1 polymer ?
#
loop_
_entity_poly.entity_id
_entity_poly.type
_entity_poly.pdbx_seq_one_letter_code
_entity_poly.pdbx_strand_id
1 'polypeptide(L)'
;MATTETAENQITALNALIKINNDRSEGYKKALEGTEDADLKTLFSGYVAQSQKNSTELETFVKSLGGEPADSTSITGDLHHAWIDVKSTFTGKDRHSVLADCEYGEDVAKKAYKKALEDTDVTWDTNISSAISSQNQGILSAHNEVKALRDAAKS
;
A
#
# COMPACT_ATOMS: atom_id res chain seq x y z
N MET A 1 -3.84 24.85 21.07
CA MET A 1 -4.99 24.14 20.47
C MET A 1 -4.72 23.78 19.01
N ALA A 2 -4.20 24.66 18.15
CA ALA A 2 -3.90 24.35 16.74
C ALA A 2 -2.82 23.26 16.49
N THR A 3 -1.84 23.09 17.40
CA THR A 3 -0.77 22.11 17.25
C THR A 3 -1.22 20.66 17.48
N THR A 4 -2.25 20.45 18.30
CA THR A 4 -2.76 19.10 18.62
C THR A 4 -3.59 18.53 17.47
N GLU A 5 -4.46 19.37 16.88
CA GLU A 5 -5.30 19.01 15.73
C GLU A 5 -4.47 18.66 14.48
N THR A 6 -3.36 19.39 14.26
CA THR A 6 -2.43 19.09 13.15
C THR A 6 -1.75 17.73 13.32
N ALA A 7 -1.32 17.39 14.54
CA ALA A 7 -0.65 16.13 14.82
C ALA A 7 -1.62 14.93 14.71
N GLU A 8 -2.86 15.09 15.19
CA GLU A 8 -3.90 14.06 15.09
C GLU A 8 -4.28 13.75 13.64
N ASN A 9 -4.38 14.78 12.79
CA ASN A 9 -4.62 14.62 11.35
C ASN A 9 -3.46 13.89 10.65
N GLN A 10 -2.21 14.27 10.97
CA GLN A 10 -1.02 13.56 10.46
C GLN A 10 -1.00 12.10 10.90
N ILE A 11 -1.24 11.82 12.18
CA ILE A 11 -1.27 10.46 12.73
C ILE A 11 -2.35 9.63 12.01
N THR A 12 -3.53 10.20 11.80
CA THR A 12 -4.65 9.53 11.11
C THR A 12 -4.29 9.19 9.67
N ALA A 13 -3.71 10.13 8.92
CA ALA A 13 -3.29 9.90 7.54
C ALA A 13 -2.13 8.90 7.44
N LEU A 14 -1.13 8.97 8.32
CA LEU A 14 -0.04 7.98 8.40
C LEU A 14 -0.56 6.58 8.72
N ASN A 15 -1.49 6.46 9.68
CA ASN A 15 -2.12 5.19 10.02
C ASN A 15 -2.96 4.62 8.87
N ALA A 16 -3.59 5.45 8.06
CA ALA A 16 -4.24 4.98 6.83
C ALA A 16 -3.21 4.39 5.84
N LEU A 17 -2.06 5.05 5.65
CA LEU A 17 -1.00 4.54 4.77
C LEU A 17 -0.34 3.26 5.30
N ILE A 18 -0.16 3.13 6.62
CA ILE A 18 0.29 1.88 7.28
C ILE A 18 -0.64 0.73 6.92
N LYS A 19 -1.95 0.93 7.07
CA LYS A 19 -2.96 -0.09 6.71
C LYS A 19 -2.90 -0.49 5.23
N ILE A 20 -2.77 0.49 4.34
CA ILE A 20 -2.59 0.24 2.89
C ILE A 20 -1.37 -0.65 2.62
N ASN A 21 -0.22 -0.39 3.27
CA ASN A 21 0.98 -1.21 3.08
C ASN A 21 0.83 -2.61 3.67
N ASN A 22 0.16 -2.74 4.81
CA ASN A 22 -0.13 -4.04 5.41
C ASN A 22 -1.05 -4.87 4.50
N ASP A 23 -2.11 -4.26 3.96
CA ASP A 23 -2.98 -4.90 2.98
C ASP A 23 -2.21 -5.29 1.72
N ARG A 24 -1.36 -4.39 1.21
CA ARG A 24 -0.50 -4.64 0.04
C ARG A 24 0.44 -5.81 0.26
N SER A 25 1.07 -5.90 1.42
CA SER A 25 1.92 -7.01 1.82
C SER A 25 1.16 -8.34 1.83
N GLU A 26 -0.01 -8.38 2.48
CA GLU A 26 -0.85 -9.59 2.52
C GLU A 26 -1.41 -9.98 1.14
N GLY A 27 -1.72 -8.99 0.31
CA GLY A 27 -2.11 -9.19 -1.08
C GLY A 27 -1.07 -9.92 -1.90
N TYR A 28 0.17 -9.42 -1.88
CA TYR A 28 1.27 -10.06 -2.60
C TYR A 28 1.66 -11.42 -2.04
N LYS A 29 1.57 -11.63 -0.71
CA LYS A 29 1.76 -12.98 -0.13
C LYS A 29 0.76 -13.99 -0.70
N LYS A 30 -0.48 -13.59 -0.94
CA LYS A 30 -1.47 -14.45 -1.58
C LYS A 30 -1.22 -14.62 -3.07
N ALA A 31 -0.81 -13.56 -3.77
CA ALA A 31 -0.41 -13.67 -5.17
C ALA A 31 0.77 -14.65 -5.34
N LEU A 32 1.70 -14.73 -4.38
CA LEU A 32 2.77 -15.73 -4.34
C LEU A 32 2.26 -17.17 -4.23
N GLU A 33 1.21 -17.41 -3.46
CA GLU A 33 0.54 -18.73 -3.37
C GLU A 33 -0.21 -19.07 -4.66
N GLY A 34 -0.62 -18.04 -5.41
CA GLY A 34 -1.44 -18.15 -6.61
C GLY A 34 -0.69 -18.37 -7.92
N THR A 35 0.65 -18.31 -7.93
CA THR A 35 1.47 -18.41 -9.15
C THR A 35 2.60 -19.41 -9.01
N GLU A 36 2.95 -20.09 -10.11
CA GLU A 36 4.15 -20.92 -10.21
C GLU A 36 5.30 -20.24 -10.95
N ASP A 37 5.05 -19.06 -11.52
CA ASP A 37 6.03 -18.32 -12.32
C ASP A 37 7.15 -17.76 -11.44
N ALA A 38 8.38 -18.20 -11.67
CA ALA A 38 9.53 -17.85 -10.84
C ALA A 38 9.86 -16.34 -10.85
N ASP A 39 9.60 -15.67 -11.98
CA ASP A 39 9.79 -14.23 -12.11
C ASP A 39 8.75 -13.45 -11.28
N LEU A 40 7.48 -13.85 -11.32
CA LEU A 40 6.44 -13.26 -10.46
C LEU A 40 6.68 -13.55 -8.99
N LYS A 41 7.17 -14.76 -8.64
CA LYS A 41 7.55 -15.07 -7.26
C LYS A 41 8.63 -14.12 -6.74
N THR A 42 9.62 -13.83 -7.56
CA THR A 42 10.69 -12.87 -7.21
C THR A 42 10.13 -11.45 -7.07
N LEU A 43 9.31 -11.03 -8.05
CA LEU A 43 8.73 -9.69 -8.09
C LEU A 43 7.82 -9.42 -6.87
N PHE A 44 6.85 -10.29 -6.62
CA PHE A 44 5.89 -10.13 -5.53
C PHE A 44 6.57 -10.19 -4.17
N SER A 45 7.60 -11.03 -3.99
CA SER A 45 8.42 -11.03 -2.77
C SER A 45 9.11 -9.68 -2.54
N GLY A 46 9.58 -9.04 -3.61
CA GLY A 46 10.12 -7.68 -3.57
C GLY A 46 9.09 -6.66 -3.09
N TYR A 47 7.85 -6.74 -3.59
CA TYR A 47 6.79 -5.83 -3.16
C TYR A 47 6.27 -6.10 -1.74
N VAL A 48 6.30 -7.34 -1.25
CA VAL A 48 6.08 -7.64 0.18
C VAL A 48 7.11 -6.91 1.03
N ALA A 49 8.40 -7.05 0.71
CA ALA A 49 9.48 -6.40 1.46
C ALA A 49 9.40 -4.86 1.39
N GLN A 50 9.08 -4.31 0.22
CA GLN A 50 8.87 -2.87 0.04
C GLN A 50 7.72 -2.36 0.93
N SER A 51 6.60 -3.08 0.96
CA SER A 51 5.43 -2.70 1.77
C SER A 51 5.73 -2.72 3.27
N GLN A 52 6.42 -3.76 3.75
CA GLN A 52 6.85 -3.86 5.15
C GLN A 52 7.79 -2.73 5.54
N LYS A 53 8.78 -2.41 4.68
CA LYS A 53 9.69 -1.29 4.89
C LYS A 53 8.93 0.04 5.01
N ASN A 54 7.99 0.30 4.10
CA ASN A 54 7.17 1.50 4.13
C ASN A 54 6.35 1.60 5.43
N SER A 55 5.70 0.49 5.85
CA SER A 55 4.95 0.45 7.11
C SER A 55 5.81 0.82 8.30
N THR A 56 6.98 0.16 8.46
CA THR A 56 7.89 0.42 9.58
C THR A 56 8.40 1.87 9.63
N GLU A 57 8.66 2.47 8.47
CA GLU A 57 9.04 3.89 8.38
C GLU A 57 7.90 4.80 8.85
N LEU A 58 6.67 4.56 8.37
CA LEU A 58 5.49 5.33 8.76
C LEU A 58 5.15 5.17 10.25
N GLU A 59 5.26 3.96 10.81
CA GLU A 59 5.07 3.68 12.24
C GLU A 59 6.03 4.49 13.10
N THR A 60 7.26 4.70 12.62
CA THR A 60 8.26 5.53 13.32
C THR A 60 7.80 6.99 13.36
N PHE A 61 7.23 7.52 12.27
CA PHE A 61 6.66 8.87 12.26
C PHE A 61 5.45 8.99 13.19
N VAL A 62 4.53 8.01 13.19
CA VAL A 62 3.37 8.00 14.12
C VAL A 62 3.83 8.07 15.58
N LYS A 63 4.80 7.23 15.96
CA LYS A 63 5.39 7.25 17.32
C LYS A 63 6.04 8.60 17.64
N SER A 64 6.74 9.21 16.68
CA SER A 64 7.40 10.50 16.87
C SER A 64 6.41 11.65 17.09
N LEU A 65 5.20 11.54 16.54
CA LEU A 65 4.10 12.49 16.74
C LEU A 65 3.32 12.21 18.04
N GLY A 66 3.72 11.19 18.81
CA GLY A 66 3.04 10.79 20.05
C GLY A 66 1.80 9.92 19.83
N GLY A 67 1.59 9.41 18.62
CA GLY A 67 0.50 8.52 18.27
C GLY A 67 0.83 7.04 18.44
N GLU A 68 -0.20 6.21 18.38
CA GLU A 68 -0.09 4.75 18.33
C GLU A 68 -0.22 4.28 16.87
N PRO A 69 0.76 3.54 16.33
CA PRO A 69 0.64 3.01 14.98
C PRO A 69 -0.50 2.01 14.87
N ALA A 70 -1.18 2.03 13.74
CA ALA A 70 -2.24 1.09 13.46
C ALA A 70 -1.68 -0.34 13.38
N ASP A 71 -2.17 -1.22 14.25
CA ASP A 71 -1.96 -2.64 14.09
C ASP A 71 -2.60 -3.15 12.80
N SER A 72 -2.01 -4.22 12.25
CA SER A 72 -2.54 -4.96 11.09
C SER A 72 -4.00 -5.41 11.24
N THR A 73 -4.55 -5.43 12.46
CA THR A 73 -5.92 -5.84 12.80
C THR A 73 -6.86 -4.70 13.18
N SER A 74 -6.38 -3.46 13.35
CA SER A 74 -7.22 -2.33 13.77
C SER A 74 -8.03 -1.77 12.59
N ILE A 75 -9.24 -2.31 12.42
CA ILE A 75 -10.26 -1.83 11.49
C ILE A 75 -10.90 -0.57 12.09
N THR A 76 -10.34 0.59 11.76
CA THR A 76 -10.95 1.90 12.06
C THR A 76 -10.82 2.79 10.84
N GLY A 77 -11.96 3.15 10.24
CA GLY A 77 -12.07 4.03 9.08
C GLY A 77 -12.56 3.35 7.79
N ASP A 78 -13.16 4.15 6.91
CA ASP A 78 -13.67 3.79 5.58
C ASP A 78 -12.56 3.52 4.55
N LEU A 79 -11.49 2.81 4.96
CA LEU A 79 -10.43 2.43 4.05
C LEU A 79 -10.89 1.19 3.28
N HIS A 80 -11.08 1.34 1.97
CA HIS A 80 -11.52 0.25 1.12
C HIS A 80 -10.37 -0.76 0.95
N HIS A 81 -10.52 -1.94 1.56
CA HIS A 81 -9.53 -3.01 1.51
C HIS A 81 -9.54 -3.74 0.17
N ALA A 82 -8.90 -3.15 -0.85
CA ALA A 82 -8.83 -3.74 -2.21
C ALA A 82 -8.36 -5.20 -2.20
N TRP A 83 -7.39 -5.52 -1.34
CA TRP A 83 -6.87 -6.87 -1.26
C TRP A 83 -7.83 -7.85 -0.59
N ILE A 84 -8.73 -7.42 0.29
CA ILE A 84 -9.79 -8.31 0.82
C ILE A 84 -10.71 -8.76 -0.31
N ASP A 85 -11.05 -7.89 -1.24
CA ASP A 85 -11.88 -8.25 -2.39
C ASP A 85 -11.13 -9.21 -3.33
N VAL A 86 -9.83 -9.01 -3.52
CA VAL A 86 -8.94 -9.96 -4.22
C VAL A 86 -8.90 -11.33 -3.51
N LYS A 87 -8.84 -11.37 -2.17
CA LYS A 87 -8.89 -12.63 -1.38
C LYS A 87 -10.13 -13.46 -1.71
N SER A 88 -11.25 -12.80 -2.03
CA SER A 88 -12.53 -13.46 -2.32
C SER A 88 -12.67 -13.90 -3.79
N THR A 89 -11.90 -13.28 -4.70
CA THR A 89 -12.07 -13.44 -6.16
C THR A 89 -11.00 -14.33 -6.80
N PHE A 90 -9.97 -14.75 -6.05
CA PHE A 90 -8.86 -15.58 -6.52
C PHE A 90 -9.33 -16.98 -6.98
N THR A 91 -9.88 -17.02 -8.20
CA THR A 91 -10.49 -18.18 -8.84
C THR A 91 -9.70 -18.63 -10.07
N GLY A 92 -8.79 -17.77 -10.57
CA GLY A 92 -7.88 -18.06 -11.67
C GLY A 92 -6.45 -18.35 -11.20
N LYS A 93 -5.85 -19.42 -11.71
CA LYS A 93 -4.41 -19.74 -11.55
C LYS A 93 -3.57 -19.23 -12.72
N ASP A 94 -4.19 -18.55 -13.70
CA ASP A 94 -3.47 -18.06 -14.86
C ASP A 94 -2.79 -16.73 -14.55
N ARG A 95 -1.61 -16.56 -15.15
CA ARG A 95 -0.73 -15.40 -14.96
C ARG A 95 -1.45 -14.06 -15.13
N HIS A 96 -2.32 -13.94 -16.13
CA HIS A 96 -3.03 -12.70 -16.41
C HIS A 96 -3.99 -12.35 -15.27
N SER A 97 -4.77 -13.31 -14.78
CA SER A 97 -5.68 -13.08 -13.65
C SER A 97 -4.94 -12.62 -12.40
N VAL A 98 -3.83 -13.30 -12.04
CA VAL A 98 -3.02 -12.92 -10.86
C VAL A 98 -2.48 -11.50 -10.98
N LEU A 99 -1.98 -11.12 -12.15
CA LEU A 99 -1.46 -9.78 -12.41
C LEU A 99 -2.57 -8.71 -12.44
N ALA A 100 -3.76 -9.05 -12.93
CA ALA A 100 -4.91 -8.14 -12.94
C ALA A 100 -5.38 -7.80 -11.51
N ASP A 101 -5.43 -8.81 -10.64
CA ASP A 101 -5.75 -8.63 -9.22
C ASP A 101 -4.69 -7.76 -8.52
N CYS A 102 -3.41 -7.99 -8.83
CA CYS A 102 -2.32 -7.17 -8.30
C CYS A 102 -2.40 -5.71 -8.79
N GLU A 103 -2.69 -5.46 -10.07
CA GLU A 103 -2.86 -4.10 -10.61
C GLU A 103 -3.99 -3.35 -9.91
N TYR A 104 -5.12 -4.03 -9.65
CA TYR A 104 -6.23 -3.44 -8.91
C TYR A 104 -5.82 -3.04 -7.48
N GLY A 105 -5.09 -3.92 -6.78
CA GLY A 105 -4.54 -3.61 -5.45
C GLY A 105 -3.59 -2.41 -5.46
N GLU A 106 -2.71 -2.33 -6.46
CA GLU A 106 -1.78 -1.20 -6.64
C GLU A 106 -2.50 0.11 -7.00
N ASP A 107 -3.60 0.04 -7.77
CA ASP A 107 -4.43 1.20 -8.08
C ASP A 107 -5.01 1.84 -6.81
N VAL A 108 -5.43 1.01 -5.85
CA VAL A 108 -5.93 1.50 -4.55
C VAL A 108 -4.80 2.08 -3.70
N ALA A 109 -3.64 1.42 -3.64
CA ALA A 109 -2.48 1.94 -2.92
C ALA A 109 -2.05 3.32 -3.45
N LYS A 110 -1.92 3.45 -4.78
CA LYS A 110 -1.60 4.71 -5.46
C LYS A 110 -2.60 5.82 -5.13
N LYS A 111 -3.92 5.52 -5.17
CA LYS A 111 -4.96 6.50 -4.83
C LYS A 111 -4.87 6.97 -3.39
N ALA A 112 -4.60 6.06 -2.45
CA ALA A 112 -4.46 6.41 -1.04
C ALA A 112 -3.26 7.33 -0.78
N TYR A 113 -2.09 7.02 -1.36
CA TYR A 113 -0.91 7.87 -1.25
C TYR A 113 -1.11 9.24 -1.89
N LYS A 114 -1.73 9.28 -3.07
CA LYS A 114 -2.09 10.53 -3.73
C LYS A 114 -3.01 11.37 -2.85
N LYS A 115 -4.06 10.77 -2.28
CA LYS A 115 -4.99 11.45 -1.37
C LYS A 115 -4.25 12.03 -0.16
N ALA A 116 -3.37 11.27 0.48
CA ALA A 116 -2.62 11.74 1.64
C ALA A 116 -1.68 12.92 1.34
N LEU A 117 -1.11 12.98 0.13
CA LEU A 117 -0.24 14.09 -0.31
C LEU A 117 -1.04 15.33 -0.75
N GLU A 118 -2.27 15.14 -1.23
CA GLU A 118 -3.15 16.22 -1.70
C GLU A 118 -4.13 16.72 -0.61
N ASP A 119 -4.12 16.11 0.58
CA ASP A 119 -4.99 16.47 1.68
C ASP A 119 -4.60 17.84 2.27
N THR A 120 -5.44 18.84 2.04
CA THR A 120 -5.20 20.21 2.51
C THR A 120 -5.40 20.36 4.02
N ASP A 121 -6.06 19.40 4.66
CA ASP A 121 -6.29 19.40 6.10
C ASP A 121 -5.09 18.81 6.87
N VAL A 122 -4.08 18.31 6.14
CA VAL A 122 -2.84 17.77 6.70
C VAL A 122 -1.64 18.60 6.25
N THR A 123 -0.98 19.27 7.19
CA THR A 123 0.32 19.91 6.91
C THR A 123 1.43 18.96 7.31
N TRP A 124 2.22 18.50 6.35
CA TRP A 124 3.32 17.55 6.59
C TRP A 124 4.62 18.24 7.01
N ASP A 125 5.35 17.64 7.95
CA ASP A 125 6.77 17.95 8.12
C ASP A 125 7.56 17.60 6.84
N THR A 126 8.69 18.26 6.62
CA THR A 126 9.53 18.05 5.42
C THR A 126 10.02 16.60 5.32
N ASN A 127 10.38 15.98 6.45
CA ASN A 127 10.84 14.58 6.43
C ASN A 127 9.71 13.62 6.09
N ILE A 128 8.52 13.85 6.66
CA ILE A 128 7.34 13.01 6.43
C ILE A 128 6.86 13.13 4.99
N SER A 129 6.73 14.36 4.47
CA SER A 129 6.32 14.59 3.08
C SER A 129 7.30 14.00 2.07
N SER A 130 8.60 14.10 2.33
CA SER A 130 9.64 13.47 1.49
C SER A 130 9.52 11.94 1.49
N ALA A 131 9.30 11.33 2.67
CA ALA A 131 9.12 9.88 2.78
C ALA A 131 7.86 9.41 2.04
N ILE A 132 6.70 10.02 2.27
CA ILE A 132 5.43 9.67 1.60
C ILE A 132 5.57 9.84 0.08
N SER A 133 6.23 10.91 -0.39
CA SER A 133 6.48 11.14 -1.82
C SER A 133 7.37 10.07 -2.45
N SER A 134 8.43 9.66 -1.76
CA SER A 134 9.33 8.58 -2.19
C SER A 134 8.59 7.23 -2.27
N GLN A 135 7.81 6.91 -1.25
CA GLN A 135 6.99 5.70 -1.22
C GLN A 135 5.93 5.70 -2.33
N ASN A 136 5.27 6.83 -2.59
CA ASN A 136 4.32 6.98 -3.69
C ASN A 136 4.97 6.70 -5.06
N GLN A 137 6.20 7.17 -5.30
CA GLN A 137 6.95 6.87 -6.53
C GLN A 137 7.28 5.37 -6.65
N GLY A 138 7.60 4.71 -5.53
CA GLY A 138 7.79 3.27 -5.47
C GLY A 138 6.53 2.49 -5.85
N ILE A 139 5.37 2.92 -5.33
CA ILE A 139 4.05 2.32 -5.63
C ILE A 139 3.66 2.55 -7.10
N LEU A 140 3.90 3.75 -7.64
CA LEU A 140 3.68 4.05 -9.05
C LEU A 140 4.52 3.16 -9.97
N SER A 141 5.78 2.92 -9.59
CA SER A 141 6.68 2.03 -10.34
C SER A 141 6.17 0.60 -10.31
N ALA A 142 5.77 0.10 -9.14
CA ALA A 142 5.20 -1.23 -8.97
C ALA A 142 3.93 -1.44 -9.80
N HIS A 143 2.99 -0.49 -9.72
CA HIS A 143 1.78 -0.48 -10.53
C HIS A 143 2.09 -0.60 -12.03
N ASN A 144 3.02 0.20 -12.53
CA ASN A 144 3.35 0.22 -13.96
C ASN A 144 4.01 -1.08 -14.43
N GLU A 145 4.86 -1.67 -13.60
CA GLU A 145 5.50 -2.96 -13.86
C GLU A 145 4.48 -4.11 -13.90
N VAL A 146 3.60 -4.20 -12.89
CA VAL A 146 2.52 -5.19 -12.84
C VAL A 146 1.59 -5.05 -14.04
N LYS A 147 1.20 -3.82 -14.38
CA LYS A 147 0.36 -3.52 -15.54
C LYS A 147 1.00 -3.98 -16.85
N ALA A 148 2.28 -3.67 -17.06
CA ALA A 148 2.99 -4.08 -18.26
C ALA A 148 3.07 -5.61 -18.38
N LEU A 149 3.32 -6.31 -17.28
CA LEU A 149 3.32 -7.78 -17.24
C LEU A 149 1.92 -8.35 -17.52
N ARG A 150 0.86 -7.76 -16.97
CA ARG A 150 -0.53 -8.15 -17.24
C ARG A 150 -0.84 -8.03 -18.72
N ASP A 151 -0.54 -6.87 -19.30
CA ASP A 151 -0.83 -6.57 -20.70
C ASP A 151 -0.08 -7.52 -21.64
N ALA A 152 1.15 -7.92 -21.28
CA ALA A 152 1.92 -8.93 -22.01
C ALA A 152 1.37 -10.37 -21.86
N ALA A 153 0.67 -10.67 -20.77
CA ALA A 153 0.06 -11.98 -20.53
C ALA A 153 -1.30 -12.16 -21.24
N LYS A 154 -1.85 -11.08 -21.80
CA LYS A 154 -3.10 -11.08 -22.57
C LYS A 154 -2.82 -11.62 -23.98
N SER A 155 -2.85 -12.95 -24.12
CA SER A 155 -2.77 -13.65 -25.40
C SER A 155 -4.15 -14.01 -25.94
#